data_AF-A0A8H2W9V5-F1
#
_entry.id   AF-A0A8H2W9V5-F1
#
_cell.length_a   1.000
_cell.length_b   1.000
_cell.length_c   1.000
_cell.angle_alpha   90.00
_cell.angle_beta   90.00
_cell.angle_gamma   90.00
#
_symmetry.space_group_name_H-M   'P 1'
#
loop_
_entity.id
_entity.type
_entity.pdbx_description
1 polymer ?
#
loop_
_entity_poly.entity_id
_entity_poly.type
_entity_poly.pdbx_seq_one_letter_code
_entity_poly.pdbx_strand_id
1 'polypeptide(L)'
;MEISPDVQLRSFEQLEPEINAACEDTVRRMEDAGQLVITDGEQRISSFATYPIFDTLHGTGLAENLVLDEHGQMFAMFKTFAADYMARGLHLAQNLVKQAGAVRVSMDFTEGRLALRNDTRNPWTSERLLDFFLELNNRVINRFTAVERAHIGVHTCPGGDWDSTHSLDVPYELLLKEMFKLNAGYFLIQCASEKDRNKVFKMIGKHIRRDANGVKQMAYIGVTSTIDPRVESPEEIAQMLVAATKYIPADQLGATDDCGFSPFCDDTKPTFEELQAHQDKACEDSIRRMVATGESVVTDGEQRASSFATYPLADTLGGTGLAKNLAPDGQYFAIFDDGHHRQLPRLTGGPFRYKTYASDYFQRSSKGLTPMKTAVIAPSMLSLLYPLDGNLPDYSREQFLSDLCDECEKDIRQAFEAGAVRVSIDFTEGRLASKNDPRNPWTGRDMLQSFVDLNNRVIDRFTPEERKNIGIHTCPGGDCDSVHSFDVPYENLLPAMFKMNAGYFLIQCASEVDKEKVYKLVGENVRKDANGVKQVAFIGVVNPLTPTVETPDQVADALVAASKYIATDQLGATDDCGFSPFSIDVKPKHGSPDYARDIAFMKIAARVKGAKIASERLGL
;
A
#
# COMPACT_ATOMS: atom_id res chain seq x y z
N MET A 1 -24.48 -6.15 3.50
CA MET A 1 -23.75 -5.11 4.25
C MET A 1 -24.70 -4.56 5.30
N GLU A 2 -24.50 -4.90 6.56
CA GLU A 2 -25.09 -4.12 7.66
C GLU A 2 -23.98 -3.20 8.16
N ILE A 3 -24.20 -1.89 7.99
CA ILE A 3 -23.31 -0.82 8.45
C ILE A 3 -23.38 -0.80 9.99
N SER A 4 -22.25 -0.51 10.64
CA SER A 4 -22.14 -0.37 12.10
C SER A 4 -23.32 0.43 12.69
N PRO A 5 -23.96 -0.02 13.78
CA PRO A 5 -25.13 0.64 14.37
C PRO A 5 -24.85 2.04 14.93
N ASP A 6 -23.60 2.48 15.00
CA ASP A 6 -23.20 3.78 15.57
C ASP A 6 -23.05 4.92 14.53
N VAL A 7 -23.24 4.64 13.23
CA VAL A 7 -23.25 5.70 12.19
C VAL A 7 -24.69 6.11 11.89
N GLN A 8 -25.14 7.23 12.46
CA GLN A 8 -26.38 7.87 12.01
C GLN A 8 -26.17 8.42 10.59
N LEU A 9 -26.67 7.70 9.59
CA LEU A 9 -26.72 8.17 8.21
C LEU A 9 -27.75 9.31 8.09
N ARG A 10 -27.32 10.47 7.59
CA ARG A 10 -28.19 11.61 7.28
C ARG A 10 -28.91 11.37 5.94
N SER A 11 -30.18 11.77 5.84
CA SER A 11 -30.96 11.67 4.58
C SER A 11 -30.55 12.75 3.57
N PHE A 12 -30.94 12.58 2.30
CA PHE A 12 -30.71 13.57 1.25
C PHE A 12 -31.30 14.94 1.61
N GLU A 13 -32.54 14.97 2.11
CA GLU A 13 -33.19 16.24 2.48
C GLU A 13 -32.46 16.92 3.64
N GLN A 14 -31.77 16.15 4.49
CA GLN A 14 -30.95 16.69 5.57
C GLN A 14 -29.62 17.26 5.07
N LEU A 15 -29.07 16.73 3.98
CA LEU A 15 -27.81 17.18 3.37
C LEU A 15 -28.00 18.27 2.31
N GLU A 16 -29.20 18.37 1.72
CA GLU A 16 -29.50 19.27 0.61
C GLU A 16 -29.10 20.74 0.88
N PRO A 17 -29.35 21.33 2.07
CA PRO A 17 -28.88 22.69 2.36
C PRO A 17 -27.35 22.83 2.33
N GLU A 18 -26.62 21.83 2.82
CA GLU A 18 -25.14 21.81 2.82
C GLU A 18 -24.60 21.68 1.40
N ILE A 19 -25.20 20.79 0.60
CA ILE A 19 -24.84 20.59 -0.80
C ILE A 19 -25.11 21.86 -1.62
N ASN A 20 -26.27 22.50 -1.43
CA ASN A 20 -26.58 23.78 -2.08
C ASN A 20 -25.57 24.87 -1.73
N ALA A 21 -25.21 24.99 -0.45
CA ALA A 21 -24.20 25.95 -0.02
C ALA A 21 -22.82 25.67 -0.65
N ALA A 22 -22.43 24.40 -0.79
CA ALA A 22 -21.19 24.02 -1.46
C ALA A 22 -21.19 24.33 -2.97
N CYS A 23 -22.32 24.07 -3.66
CA CYS A 23 -22.51 24.47 -5.06
C CYS A 23 -22.41 25.99 -5.21
N GLU A 24 -23.12 26.75 -4.37
CA GLU A 24 -23.11 28.22 -4.40
C GLU A 24 -21.72 28.80 -4.13
N ASP A 25 -20.98 28.25 -3.16
CA ASP A 25 -19.61 28.68 -2.87
C ASP A 25 -18.66 28.38 -4.04
N THR A 26 -18.80 27.22 -4.68
CA THR A 26 -18.00 26.84 -5.84
C THR A 26 -18.25 27.77 -7.02
N VAL A 27 -19.51 28.00 -7.36
CA VAL A 27 -19.94 28.94 -8.42
C VAL A 27 -19.35 30.32 -8.16
N ARG A 28 -19.54 30.86 -6.95
CA ARG A 28 -19.02 32.18 -6.56
C ARG A 28 -17.50 32.27 -6.72
N ARG A 29 -16.75 31.25 -6.32
CA ARG A 29 -15.28 31.23 -6.45
C ARG A 29 -14.83 31.19 -7.91
N MET A 30 -15.52 30.43 -8.75
CA MET A 30 -15.23 30.41 -10.19
C MET A 30 -15.54 31.76 -10.84
N GLU A 31 -16.63 32.43 -10.44
CA GLU A 31 -16.95 33.80 -10.86
C GLU A 31 -15.89 34.82 -10.40
N ASP A 32 -15.50 34.77 -9.13
CA ASP A 32 -14.46 35.65 -8.55
C ASP A 32 -13.10 35.43 -9.24
N ALA A 33 -12.81 34.21 -9.67
CA ALA A 33 -11.62 33.87 -10.46
C ALA A 33 -11.72 34.32 -11.94
N GLY A 34 -12.89 34.79 -12.39
CA GLY A 34 -13.12 35.26 -13.75
C GLY A 34 -13.30 34.14 -14.77
N GLN A 35 -13.73 32.94 -14.36
CA GLN A 35 -14.02 31.85 -15.30
C GLN A 35 -15.21 32.20 -16.22
N LEU A 36 -15.05 31.91 -17.52
CA LEU A 36 -16.05 32.24 -18.54
C LEU A 36 -17.19 31.21 -18.64
N VAL A 37 -16.91 29.97 -18.26
CA VAL A 37 -17.86 28.86 -18.21
C VAL A 37 -17.64 28.19 -16.88
N ILE A 38 -18.66 28.20 -16.02
CA ILE A 38 -18.60 27.73 -14.64
C ILE A 38 -19.48 26.49 -14.46
N THR A 39 -19.13 25.64 -13.49
CA THR A 39 -19.92 24.49 -13.07
C THR A 39 -20.26 24.61 -11.58
N ASP A 40 -21.16 23.77 -11.09
CA ASP A 40 -21.45 23.64 -9.66
C ASP A 40 -20.39 22.81 -8.91
N GLY A 41 -19.25 22.52 -9.56
CA GLY A 41 -18.19 21.66 -9.05
C GLY A 41 -18.56 20.18 -8.98
N GLU A 42 -19.68 19.77 -9.59
CA GLU A 42 -20.21 18.40 -9.53
C GLU A 42 -20.52 17.94 -8.09
N GLN A 43 -20.69 18.88 -7.17
CA GLN A 43 -20.89 18.65 -5.72
C GLN A 43 -22.15 17.82 -5.39
N ARG A 44 -23.09 17.71 -6.35
CA ARG A 44 -24.30 16.85 -6.24
C ARG A 44 -24.11 15.41 -6.72
N ILE A 45 -22.98 15.09 -7.35
CA ILE A 45 -22.73 13.78 -7.95
C ILE A 45 -22.05 12.87 -6.92
N SER A 46 -22.74 11.82 -6.47
CA SER A 46 -22.20 10.88 -5.48
C SER A 46 -21.11 9.94 -6.01
N SER A 47 -21.03 9.77 -7.33
CA SER A 47 -20.02 8.95 -8.01
C SER A 47 -20.10 9.18 -9.52
N PHE A 48 -18.99 9.55 -10.14
CA PHE A 48 -18.90 9.82 -11.58
C PHE A 48 -19.36 8.64 -12.45
N ALA A 49 -19.15 7.40 -12.01
CA ALA A 49 -19.46 6.20 -12.79
C ALA A 49 -20.91 5.70 -12.60
N THR A 50 -21.54 6.03 -11.46
CA THR A 50 -22.73 5.30 -11.01
C THR A 50 -23.95 6.19 -10.78
N TYR A 51 -23.79 7.51 -10.78
CA TYR A 51 -24.90 8.47 -10.66
C TYR A 51 -26.04 8.33 -11.69
N PRO A 52 -25.86 7.82 -12.93
CA PRO A 52 -26.97 7.63 -13.86
C PRO A 52 -27.74 6.32 -13.60
N ILE A 53 -27.19 5.45 -12.74
CA ILE A 53 -27.58 4.05 -12.57
C ILE A 53 -28.23 3.81 -11.20
N PHE A 54 -27.72 4.47 -10.15
CA PHE A 54 -28.22 4.36 -8.79
C PHE A 54 -28.97 5.61 -8.37
N ASP A 55 -29.91 5.44 -7.44
CA ASP A 55 -30.49 6.57 -6.73
C ASP A 55 -29.39 7.27 -5.92
N THR A 56 -29.21 8.57 -6.19
CA THR A 56 -28.02 9.33 -5.80
C THR A 56 -27.84 9.37 -4.29
N LEU A 57 -26.60 9.15 -3.84
CA LEU A 57 -26.05 9.14 -2.48
C LEU A 57 -26.04 7.82 -1.66
N HIS A 58 -26.95 6.87 -1.87
CA HIS A 58 -26.89 5.61 -1.10
C HIS A 58 -26.29 4.43 -1.89
N GLY A 59 -26.14 4.54 -3.20
CA GLY A 59 -25.75 3.40 -4.04
C GLY A 59 -26.79 2.26 -3.99
N THR A 60 -28.03 2.55 -3.58
CA THR A 60 -29.13 1.59 -3.46
C THR A 60 -30.25 1.95 -4.41
N GLY A 61 -30.86 0.94 -5.04
CA GLY A 61 -31.86 1.11 -6.09
C GLY A 61 -31.19 1.11 -7.45
N LEU A 62 -31.27 -0.03 -8.14
CA LEU A 62 -30.81 -0.17 -9.52
C LEU A 62 -31.87 0.43 -10.46
N ALA A 63 -31.43 1.09 -11.52
CA ALA A 63 -32.31 1.37 -12.65
C ALA A 63 -33.03 0.09 -13.10
N GLU A 64 -34.31 0.21 -13.46
CA GLU A 64 -35.15 -0.92 -13.89
C GLU A 64 -34.39 -1.80 -14.90
N ASN A 65 -34.36 -3.13 -14.65
CA ASN A 65 -33.71 -4.18 -15.45
C ASN A 65 -32.21 -4.43 -15.24
N LEU A 66 -31.57 -3.83 -14.22
CA LEU A 66 -30.23 -4.23 -13.79
C LEU A 66 -30.28 -5.22 -12.62
N VAL A 67 -29.39 -6.23 -12.63
CA VAL A 67 -29.22 -7.22 -11.55
C VAL A 67 -27.73 -7.38 -11.21
N LEU A 68 -27.45 -7.59 -9.94
CA LEU A 68 -26.12 -8.00 -9.47
C LEU A 68 -26.00 -9.53 -9.55
N ASP A 69 -24.84 -10.03 -9.94
CA ASP A 69 -24.53 -11.46 -9.84
C ASP A 69 -24.17 -11.87 -8.40
N GLU A 70 -23.94 -13.17 -8.18
CA GLU A 70 -23.58 -13.76 -6.89
C GLU A 70 -22.22 -13.26 -6.33
N HIS A 71 -21.46 -12.52 -7.13
CA HIS A 71 -20.20 -11.87 -6.76
C HIS A 71 -20.33 -10.35 -6.61
N GLY A 72 -21.55 -9.80 -6.72
CA GLY A 72 -21.79 -8.37 -6.62
C GLY A 72 -21.39 -7.56 -7.87
N GLN A 73 -21.15 -8.22 -9.02
CA GLN A 73 -20.88 -7.53 -10.28
C GLN A 73 -22.20 -7.23 -11.02
N MET A 74 -22.31 -6.03 -11.60
CA MET A 74 -23.47 -5.67 -12.43
C MET A 74 -23.47 -6.47 -13.73
N PHE A 75 -24.45 -7.36 -13.91
CA PHE A 75 -24.67 -8.05 -15.17
C PHE A 75 -25.82 -7.36 -15.92
N ALA A 76 -25.52 -6.81 -17.10
CA ALA A 76 -26.53 -6.27 -17.98
C ALA A 76 -26.52 -7.03 -19.32
N MET A 77 -27.71 -7.35 -19.85
CA MET A 77 -27.81 -7.77 -21.25
C MET A 77 -27.28 -6.63 -22.13
N PHE A 78 -26.11 -6.84 -22.73
CA PHE A 78 -25.28 -5.79 -23.35
C PHE A 78 -26.02 -4.86 -24.34
N LYS A 79 -27.05 -5.37 -25.02
CA LYS A 79 -27.87 -4.60 -25.98
C LYS A 79 -28.91 -3.70 -25.32
N THR A 80 -29.51 -4.12 -24.21
CA THR A 80 -30.51 -3.33 -23.48
C THR A 80 -29.84 -2.25 -22.62
N PHE A 81 -28.70 -2.56 -22.00
CA PHE A 81 -27.92 -1.57 -21.24
C PHE A 81 -27.47 -0.39 -22.11
N ALA A 82 -26.90 -0.67 -23.28
CA ALA A 82 -26.50 0.37 -24.22
C ALA A 82 -27.68 1.22 -24.70
N ALA A 83 -28.87 0.62 -24.88
CA ALA A 83 -30.06 1.35 -25.28
C ALA A 83 -30.60 2.27 -24.16
N ASP A 84 -30.65 1.78 -22.92
CA ASP A 84 -31.13 2.53 -21.76
C ASP A 84 -30.15 3.62 -21.33
N TYR A 85 -28.85 3.32 -21.32
CA TYR A 85 -27.78 4.31 -21.12
C TYR A 85 -27.87 5.44 -22.17
N MET A 86 -28.08 5.10 -23.44
CA MET A 86 -28.26 6.10 -24.49
C MET A 86 -29.56 6.89 -24.36
N ALA A 87 -30.65 6.29 -23.87
CA ALA A 87 -31.92 7.00 -23.67
C ALA A 87 -31.80 8.01 -22.50
N ARG A 88 -31.16 7.61 -21.40
CA ARG A 88 -30.95 8.46 -20.22
C ARG A 88 -29.92 9.55 -20.47
N GLY A 89 -28.77 9.22 -21.08
CA GLY A 89 -27.76 10.21 -21.47
C GLY A 89 -28.31 11.24 -22.45
N LEU A 90 -29.15 10.81 -23.41
CA LEU A 90 -29.88 11.74 -24.28
C LEU A 90 -30.83 12.63 -23.48
N HIS A 91 -31.65 12.05 -22.59
CA HIS A 91 -32.63 12.79 -21.82
C HIS A 91 -31.96 13.85 -20.93
N LEU A 92 -30.86 13.50 -20.26
CA LEU A 92 -30.07 14.40 -19.43
C LEU A 92 -29.50 15.55 -20.27
N ALA A 93 -28.81 15.25 -21.38
CA ALA A 93 -28.23 16.27 -22.25
C ALA A 93 -29.32 17.18 -22.87
N GLN A 94 -30.49 16.64 -23.23
CA GLN A 94 -31.61 17.43 -23.72
C GLN A 94 -32.22 18.32 -22.64
N ASN A 95 -32.38 17.82 -21.41
CA ASN A 95 -32.90 18.62 -20.30
C ASN A 95 -31.94 19.76 -19.94
N LEU A 96 -30.64 19.49 -19.87
CA LEU A 96 -29.62 20.50 -19.56
C LEU A 96 -29.59 21.62 -20.62
N VAL A 97 -29.56 21.25 -21.91
CA VAL A 97 -29.48 22.23 -23.01
C VAL A 97 -30.81 22.96 -23.24
N LYS A 98 -31.95 22.28 -23.15
CA LYS A 98 -33.25 22.84 -23.55
C LYS A 98 -34.09 23.38 -22.40
N GLN A 99 -34.00 22.79 -21.22
CA GLN A 99 -34.86 23.14 -20.08
C GLN A 99 -34.12 23.95 -19.02
N ALA A 100 -32.86 23.59 -18.73
CA ALA A 100 -32.06 24.27 -17.70
C ALA A 100 -31.21 25.44 -18.22
N GLY A 101 -31.10 25.60 -19.54
CA GLY A 101 -30.38 26.73 -20.16
C GLY A 101 -28.85 26.62 -20.10
N ALA A 102 -28.30 25.41 -19.98
CA ALA A 102 -26.86 25.19 -19.96
C ALA A 102 -26.19 25.68 -21.26
N VAL A 103 -25.12 26.47 -21.12
CA VAL A 103 -24.38 27.04 -22.26
C VAL A 103 -23.46 25.99 -22.91
N ARG A 104 -23.04 24.97 -22.17
CA ARG A 104 -22.21 23.83 -22.61
C ARG A 104 -22.52 22.59 -21.79
N VAL A 105 -22.36 21.42 -22.39
CA VAL A 105 -22.48 20.11 -21.73
C VAL A 105 -21.28 19.26 -22.12
N SER A 106 -20.52 18.79 -21.12
CA SER A 106 -19.41 17.86 -21.33
C SER A 106 -19.83 16.44 -21.00
N MET A 107 -19.31 15.48 -21.76
CA MET A 107 -19.38 14.05 -21.48
C MET A 107 -18.00 13.56 -21.07
N ASP A 108 -17.85 13.03 -19.87
CA ASP A 108 -16.58 12.45 -19.43
C ASP A 108 -16.35 11.11 -20.14
N PHE A 109 -15.20 11.01 -20.80
CA PHE A 109 -14.77 9.85 -21.58
C PHE A 109 -13.40 9.36 -21.09
N THR A 110 -13.29 9.16 -19.78
CA THR A 110 -12.06 8.66 -19.12
C THR A 110 -11.79 7.20 -19.49
N GLU A 111 -12.84 6.42 -19.73
CA GLU A 111 -12.77 5.02 -20.14
C GLU A 111 -12.17 4.81 -21.53
N GLY A 112 -12.15 5.85 -22.38
CA GLY A 112 -11.56 5.78 -23.71
C GLY A 112 -10.07 5.45 -23.69
N ARG A 113 -9.31 6.03 -22.75
CA ARG A 113 -7.88 5.77 -22.57
C ARG A 113 -7.65 4.38 -21.95
N LEU A 114 -8.53 3.97 -21.03
CA LEU A 114 -8.51 2.64 -20.42
C LEU A 114 -8.77 1.51 -21.42
N ALA A 115 -9.69 1.69 -22.38
CA ALA A 115 -10.01 0.68 -23.38
C ALA A 115 -8.80 0.26 -24.23
N LEU A 116 -7.79 1.12 -24.35
CA LEU A 116 -6.55 0.91 -25.09
C LEU A 116 -5.43 0.23 -24.28
N ARG A 117 -5.61 0.07 -22.96
CA ARG A 117 -4.63 -0.58 -22.08
C ARG A 117 -4.64 -2.08 -22.36
N ASN A 118 -3.58 -2.63 -22.95
CA ASN A 118 -3.53 -4.05 -23.31
C ASN A 118 -3.37 -4.95 -22.06
N ASP A 119 -4.46 -5.18 -21.32
CA ASP A 119 -4.48 -6.08 -20.17
C ASP A 119 -5.18 -7.40 -20.55
N THR A 120 -4.38 -8.45 -20.73
CA THR A 120 -4.88 -9.79 -21.09
C THR A 120 -5.79 -10.41 -20.03
N ARG A 121 -5.89 -9.81 -18.83
CA ARG A 121 -6.73 -10.25 -17.72
C ARG A 121 -8.04 -9.46 -17.60
N ASN A 122 -8.17 -8.33 -18.33
CA ASN A 122 -9.39 -7.55 -18.36
C ASN A 122 -10.12 -7.76 -19.69
N PRO A 123 -11.27 -8.47 -19.73
CA PRO A 123 -12.03 -8.64 -20.96
C PRO A 123 -12.59 -7.32 -21.52
N TRP A 124 -12.51 -6.23 -20.75
CA TRP A 124 -12.94 -4.87 -21.09
C TRP A 124 -11.81 -3.98 -21.64
N THR A 125 -10.76 -4.54 -22.22
CA THR A 125 -9.72 -3.74 -22.88
C THR A 125 -9.36 -4.30 -24.26
N SER A 126 -9.71 -3.55 -25.32
CA SER A 126 -9.31 -3.81 -26.70
C SER A 126 -9.68 -2.64 -27.62
N GLU A 127 -9.02 -2.53 -28.78
CA GLU A 127 -9.40 -1.57 -29.84
C GLU A 127 -10.89 -1.70 -30.24
N ARG A 128 -11.44 -2.94 -30.23
CA ARG A 128 -12.86 -3.19 -30.51
C ARG A 128 -13.79 -2.54 -29.50
N LEU A 129 -13.36 -2.40 -28.24
CA LEU A 129 -14.16 -1.76 -27.21
C LEU A 129 -14.13 -0.24 -27.35
N LEU A 130 -12.97 0.33 -27.72
CA LEU A 130 -12.89 1.76 -28.04
C LEU A 130 -13.83 2.10 -29.22
N ASP A 131 -13.81 1.31 -30.29
CA ASP A 131 -14.71 1.48 -31.43
C ASP A 131 -16.18 1.47 -31.00
N PHE A 132 -16.54 0.53 -30.11
CA PHE A 132 -17.89 0.44 -29.55
C PHE A 132 -18.27 1.70 -28.75
N PHE A 133 -17.40 2.20 -27.87
CA PHE A 133 -17.67 3.43 -27.12
C PHE A 133 -17.81 4.66 -28.01
N LEU A 134 -16.97 4.76 -29.04
CA LEU A 134 -17.05 5.87 -30.01
C LEU A 134 -18.35 5.80 -30.82
N GLU A 135 -18.79 4.61 -31.22
CA GLU A 135 -20.08 4.40 -31.88
C GLU A 135 -21.23 4.81 -30.96
N LEU A 136 -21.21 4.37 -29.70
CA LEU A 136 -22.25 4.66 -28.71
C LEU A 136 -22.39 6.16 -28.46
N ASN A 137 -21.27 6.85 -28.21
CA ASN A 137 -21.25 8.29 -28.00
C ASN A 137 -21.75 9.03 -29.25
N ASN A 138 -21.32 8.65 -30.45
CA ASN A 138 -21.81 9.25 -31.68
C ASN A 138 -23.31 9.03 -31.92
N ARG A 139 -23.86 7.87 -31.55
CA ARG A 139 -25.32 7.63 -31.64
C ARG A 139 -26.11 8.59 -30.75
N VAL A 140 -25.58 8.96 -29.58
CA VAL A 140 -26.19 9.98 -28.71
C VAL A 140 -26.01 11.38 -29.31
N ILE A 141 -24.77 11.76 -29.63
CA ILE A 141 -24.43 13.09 -30.13
C ILE A 141 -25.19 13.42 -31.43
N ASN A 142 -25.35 12.45 -32.33
CA ASN A 142 -26.03 12.66 -33.62
C ASN A 142 -27.55 12.86 -33.52
N ARG A 143 -28.14 12.72 -32.33
CA ARG A 143 -29.55 13.10 -32.09
C ARG A 143 -29.73 14.61 -31.93
N PHE A 144 -28.64 15.35 -31.78
CA PHE A 144 -28.63 16.80 -31.67
C PHE A 144 -28.33 17.46 -33.03
N THR A 145 -28.91 18.64 -33.25
CA THR A 145 -28.66 19.47 -34.43
C THR A 145 -27.21 19.94 -34.47
N ALA A 146 -26.73 20.41 -35.64
CA ALA A 146 -25.38 20.95 -35.77
C ALA A 146 -25.10 22.12 -34.80
N VAL A 147 -26.12 22.96 -34.53
CA VAL A 147 -26.02 24.06 -33.57
C VAL A 147 -25.88 23.53 -32.15
N GLU A 148 -26.75 22.60 -31.73
CA GLU A 148 -26.68 22.00 -30.39
C GLU A 148 -25.37 21.23 -30.18
N ARG A 149 -24.89 20.49 -31.18
CA ARG A 149 -23.62 19.76 -31.09
C ARG A 149 -22.41 20.66 -30.86
N ALA A 150 -22.45 21.93 -31.29
CA ALA A 150 -21.39 22.89 -30.99
C ALA A 150 -21.23 23.16 -29.48
N HIS A 151 -22.28 22.89 -28.69
CA HIS A 151 -22.32 23.05 -27.24
C HIS A 151 -22.17 21.71 -26.49
N ILE A 152 -21.94 20.61 -27.19
CA ILE A 152 -21.68 19.30 -26.59
C ILE A 152 -20.19 18.99 -26.75
N GLY A 153 -19.53 18.67 -25.64
CA GLY A 153 -18.13 18.33 -25.62
C GLY A 153 -17.82 17.01 -24.96
N VAL A 154 -16.57 16.61 -25.08
CA VAL A 154 -16.04 15.37 -24.51
C VAL A 154 -14.81 15.71 -23.68
N HIS A 155 -14.81 15.33 -22.42
CA HIS A 155 -13.65 15.44 -21.54
C HIS A 155 -12.86 14.13 -21.52
N THR A 156 -11.54 14.23 -21.53
CA THR A 156 -10.67 13.08 -21.32
C THR A 156 -9.52 13.45 -20.40
N CYS A 157 -9.32 12.60 -19.40
CA CYS A 157 -8.20 12.60 -18.46
C CYS A 157 -7.81 11.12 -18.19
N PRO A 158 -6.72 10.86 -17.46
CA PRO A 158 -6.29 9.49 -17.17
C PRO A 158 -7.16 8.78 -16.12
N GLY A 159 -8.05 9.53 -15.43
CA GLY A 159 -8.88 9.08 -14.31
C GLY A 159 -8.07 8.71 -13.06
N GLY A 160 -8.62 8.94 -11.87
CA GLY A 160 -8.05 8.49 -10.59
C GLY A 160 -7.99 9.56 -9.50
N ASP A 161 -7.43 9.17 -8.35
CA ASP A 161 -7.28 9.96 -7.12
C ASP A 161 -5.78 10.24 -6.82
N TRP A 162 -5.45 10.91 -5.71
CA TRP A 162 -4.12 11.46 -5.37
C TRP A 162 -2.90 10.57 -5.70
N ASP A 163 -2.99 9.26 -5.48
CA ASP A 163 -1.89 8.30 -5.56
C ASP A 163 -1.89 7.40 -6.80
N SER A 164 -2.96 7.46 -7.60
CA SER A 164 -3.17 6.49 -8.67
C SER A 164 -3.91 7.11 -9.84
N THR A 165 -3.32 6.94 -11.01
CA THR A 165 -3.99 7.23 -12.28
C THR A 165 -4.29 5.91 -12.96
N HIS A 166 -5.51 5.75 -13.47
CA HIS A 166 -5.92 4.46 -14.01
C HIS A 166 -5.28 4.14 -15.37
N SER A 167 -4.92 5.18 -16.13
CA SER A 167 -4.48 5.04 -17.52
C SER A 167 -3.37 6.00 -17.98
N LEU A 168 -2.66 6.66 -17.05
CA LEU A 168 -1.56 7.58 -17.40
C LEU A 168 -0.41 6.88 -18.15
N ASP A 169 -0.27 5.57 -17.97
CA ASP A 169 0.68 4.71 -18.68
C ASP A 169 0.35 4.53 -20.17
N VAL A 170 -0.90 4.74 -20.58
CA VAL A 170 -1.34 4.63 -21.98
C VAL A 170 -1.08 5.93 -22.72
N PRO A 171 -0.34 5.95 -23.84
CA PRO A 171 -0.09 7.20 -24.59
C PRO A 171 -1.35 7.82 -25.18
N TYR A 172 -1.58 9.12 -24.94
CA TYR A 172 -2.71 9.87 -25.52
C TYR A 172 -2.81 9.79 -27.04
N GLU A 173 -1.69 9.63 -27.73
CA GLU A 173 -1.64 9.51 -29.20
C GLU A 173 -2.51 8.37 -29.75
N LEU A 174 -2.68 7.30 -28.96
CA LEU A 174 -3.52 6.15 -29.31
C LEU A 174 -5.00 6.50 -29.25
N LEU A 175 -5.39 7.36 -28.29
CA LEU A 175 -6.77 7.79 -28.09
C LEU A 175 -7.15 8.94 -29.04
N LEU A 176 -6.34 9.99 -29.12
CA LEU A 176 -6.74 11.27 -29.73
C LEU A 176 -7.21 11.12 -31.18
N LYS A 177 -6.48 10.33 -31.99
CA LYS A 177 -6.86 10.06 -33.39
C LYS A 177 -8.28 9.51 -33.50
N GLU A 178 -8.64 8.61 -32.60
CA GLU A 178 -9.92 7.92 -32.59
C GLU A 178 -11.00 8.77 -31.91
N MET A 179 -10.68 9.43 -30.80
CA MET A 179 -11.57 10.34 -30.07
C MET A 179 -12.04 11.50 -30.94
N PHE A 180 -11.18 12.10 -31.77
CA PHE A 180 -11.64 13.17 -32.66
C PHE A 180 -12.70 12.70 -33.66
N LYS A 181 -12.87 11.38 -33.91
CA LYS A 181 -14.00 10.80 -34.69
C LYS A 181 -15.37 11.04 -34.06
N LEU A 182 -15.45 11.43 -32.80
CA LEU A 182 -16.69 11.88 -32.17
C LEU A 182 -17.21 13.16 -32.84
N ASN A 183 -18.51 13.26 -33.00
CA ASN A 183 -19.19 14.40 -33.61
C ASN A 183 -19.50 15.52 -32.60
N ALA A 184 -18.77 15.55 -31.48
CA ALA A 184 -18.83 16.59 -30.47
C ALA A 184 -18.26 17.91 -31.02
N GLY A 185 -18.76 19.03 -30.50
CA GLY A 185 -18.34 20.38 -30.87
C GLY A 185 -17.06 20.85 -30.18
N TYR A 186 -16.74 20.30 -29.01
CA TYR A 186 -15.50 20.62 -28.32
C TYR A 186 -14.92 19.43 -27.52
N PHE A 187 -13.64 19.52 -27.19
CA PHE A 187 -12.92 18.51 -26.42
C PHE A 187 -12.13 19.18 -25.30
N LEU A 188 -12.20 18.66 -24.08
CA LEU A 188 -11.42 19.08 -22.91
C LEU A 188 -10.34 18.02 -22.70
N ILE A 189 -9.07 18.37 -22.87
CA ILE A 189 -7.97 17.40 -22.98
C ILE A 189 -6.88 17.73 -21.94
N GLN A 190 -6.65 16.83 -20.99
CA GLN A 190 -5.54 16.93 -20.04
C GLN A 190 -4.20 17.09 -20.76
N CYS A 191 -3.46 18.16 -20.43
CA CYS A 191 -2.18 18.49 -21.05
C CYS A 191 -1.14 19.02 -20.05
N ALA A 192 -1.52 19.59 -18.91
CA ALA A 192 -0.57 20.18 -17.97
C ALA A 192 0.27 19.09 -17.28
N SER A 193 -0.33 17.99 -16.87
CA SER A 193 0.33 16.85 -16.24
C SER A 193 0.91 15.83 -17.25
N GLU A 194 0.82 16.07 -18.55
CA GLU A 194 1.44 15.22 -19.59
C GLU A 194 2.95 15.46 -19.73
N LYS A 195 3.73 14.37 -19.84
CA LYS A 195 5.20 14.41 -19.92
C LYS A 195 5.72 15.09 -21.20
N ASP A 196 5.05 14.86 -22.33
CA ASP A 196 5.41 15.44 -23.64
C ASP A 196 4.23 16.17 -24.27
N ARG A 197 3.98 17.38 -23.76
CA ARG A 197 2.86 18.24 -24.19
C ARG A 197 2.92 18.60 -25.67
N ASN A 198 4.12 18.81 -26.21
CA ASN A 198 4.29 19.16 -27.63
C ASN A 198 3.84 18.03 -28.55
N LYS A 199 4.10 16.77 -28.17
CA LYS A 199 3.61 15.61 -28.90
C LYS A 199 2.08 15.56 -28.88
N VAL A 200 1.46 15.82 -27.73
CA VAL A 200 0.00 15.90 -27.59
C VAL A 200 -0.58 17.02 -28.46
N PHE A 201 -0.02 18.24 -28.41
CA PHE A 201 -0.46 19.37 -29.24
C PHE A 201 -0.39 19.07 -30.73
N LYS A 202 0.71 18.44 -31.18
CA LYS A 202 0.87 18.01 -32.57
C LYS A 202 -0.19 17.02 -33.00
N MET A 203 -0.56 16.09 -32.12
CA MET A 203 -1.62 15.11 -32.39
C MET A 203 -3.00 15.77 -32.44
N ILE A 204 -3.30 16.71 -31.53
CA ILE A 204 -4.53 17.51 -31.58
C ILE A 204 -4.62 18.25 -32.91
N GLY A 205 -3.60 19.03 -33.28
CA GLY A 205 -3.60 19.80 -34.52
C GLY A 205 -3.74 18.96 -35.79
N LYS A 206 -3.22 17.73 -35.78
CA LYS A 206 -3.33 16.80 -36.91
C LYS A 206 -4.73 16.22 -37.09
N HIS A 207 -5.50 16.07 -36.00
CA HIS A 207 -6.73 15.28 -36.00
C HIS A 207 -8.00 16.08 -35.70
N ILE A 208 -7.89 17.25 -35.09
CA ILE A 208 -9.01 18.17 -34.91
C ILE A 208 -9.59 18.55 -36.27
N ARG A 209 -10.91 18.51 -36.42
CA ARG A 209 -11.55 18.69 -37.73
C ARG A 209 -12.79 19.58 -37.69
N ARG A 210 -13.34 19.80 -38.87
CA ARG A 210 -14.76 20.10 -39.04
C ARG A 210 -15.47 18.78 -39.32
N ASP A 211 -16.56 18.50 -38.62
CA ASP A 211 -17.32 17.26 -38.86
C ASP A 211 -18.01 17.28 -40.23
N ALA A 212 -18.58 16.14 -40.64
CA ALA A 212 -19.22 15.98 -41.95
C ALA A 212 -20.41 16.94 -42.20
N ASN A 213 -20.94 17.57 -41.16
CA ASN A 213 -22.06 18.49 -41.20
C ASN A 213 -21.63 19.96 -40.94
N GLY A 214 -20.33 20.24 -40.92
CA GLY A 214 -19.77 21.59 -40.82
C GLY A 214 -19.56 22.11 -39.40
N VAL A 215 -19.78 21.30 -38.35
CA VAL A 215 -19.48 21.69 -36.96
C VAL A 215 -17.97 21.78 -36.79
N LYS A 216 -17.48 22.96 -36.40
CA LYS A 216 -16.07 23.21 -36.13
C LYS A 216 -15.73 22.72 -34.74
N GLN A 217 -14.85 21.73 -34.64
CA GLN A 217 -14.40 21.23 -33.34
C GLN A 217 -13.47 22.24 -32.66
N MET A 218 -13.61 22.39 -31.35
CA MET A 218 -12.70 23.17 -30.50
C MET A 218 -11.89 22.23 -29.60
N ALA A 219 -10.61 22.49 -29.41
CA ALA A 219 -9.77 21.83 -28.40
C ALA A 219 -9.47 22.81 -27.27
N TYR A 220 -9.98 22.49 -26.09
CA TYR A 220 -9.63 23.12 -24.83
C TYR A 220 -8.55 22.28 -24.16
N ILE A 221 -7.33 22.81 -24.06
CA ILE A 221 -6.21 22.09 -23.46
C ILE A 221 -6.12 22.40 -21.96
N GLY A 222 -5.85 21.38 -21.16
CA GLY A 222 -5.56 21.50 -19.74
C GLY A 222 -4.28 22.31 -19.52
N VAL A 223 -4.36 23.47 -18.87
CA VAL A 223 -3.21 24.36 -18.62
C VAL A 223 -2.79 24.39 -17.15
N THR A 224 -3.60 23.81 -16.28
CA THR A 224 -3.48 23.73 -14.82
C THR A 224 -3.59 22.27 -14.41
N SER A 225 -2.64 21.80 -13.62
CA SER A 225 -2.64 20.42 -13.11
C SER A 225 -3.51 20.33 -11.87
N THR A 226 -4.57 19.53 -11.91
CA THR A 226 -5.48 19.37 -10.76
C THR A 226 -5.05 18.31 -9.75
N ILE A 227 -3.93 17.63 -10.00
CA ILE A 227 -3.33 16.61 -9.12
C ILE A 227 -2.02 17.07 -8.47
N ASP A 228 -1.56 18.29 -8.77
CA ASP A 228 -0.35 18.89 -8.21
C ASP A 228 -0.76 20.14 -7.40
N PRO A 229 -0.41 20.26 -6.11
CA PRO A 229 -0.73 21.45 -5.32
C PRO A 229 -0.02 22.74 -5.79
N ARG A 230 0.94 22.64 -6.71
CA ARG A 230 1.64 23.80 -7.28
C ARG A 230 0.68 24.63 -8.14
N VAL A 231 0.53 25.90 -7.78
CA VAL A 231 -0.21 26.88 -8.59
C VAL A 231 0.64 27.35 -9.77
N GLU A 232 0.18 27.12 -11.00
CA GLU A 232 0.81 27.67 -12.20
C GLU A 232 0.70 29.20 -12.27
N SER A 233 1.78 29.85 -12.71
CA SER A 233 1.77 31.29 -12.96
C SER A 233 1.01 31.65 -14.25
N PRO A 234 0.42 32.87 -14.33
CA PRO A 234 -0.20 33.36 -15.56
C PRO A 234 0.73 33.31 -16.78
N GLU A 235 2.03 33.56 -16.58
CA GLU A 235 3.04 33.51 -17.63
C GLU A 235 3.26 32.08 -18.15
N GLU A 236 3.31 31.07 -17.27
CA GLU A 236 3.43 29.66 -17.66
C GLU A 236 2.22 29.23 -18.51
N ILE A 237 1.01 29.58 -18.07
CA ILE A 237 -0.23 29.30 -18.79
C ILE A 237 -0.23 29.98 -20.16
N ALA A 238 0.12 31.26 -20.23
CA ALA A 238 0.19 32.01 -21.49
C ALA A 238 1.22 31.41 -22.46
N GLN A 239 2.40 31.05 -21.97
CA GLN A 239 3.44 30.40 -22.78
C GLN A 239 2.99 29.05 -23.32
N MET A 240 2.26 28.27 -22.52
CA MET A 240 1.70 26.99 -22.94
C MET A 240 0.70 27.14 -24.08
N LEU A 241 -0.22 28.12 -23.99
CA LEU A 241 -1.16 28.43 -25.06
C LEU A 241 -0.43 28.89 -26.33
N VAL A 242 0.57 29.76 -26.19
CA VAL A 242 1.40 30.19 -27.33
C VAL A 242 2.13 29.01 -27.95
N ALA A 243 2.66 28.08 -27.16
CA ALA A 243 3.29 26.87 -27.68
C ALA A 243 2.30 25.98 -28.45
N ALA A 244 1.08 25.82 -27.95
CA ALA A 244 0.03 25.03 -28.58
C ALA A 244 -0.39 25.60 -29.95
N THR A 245 -0.39 26.94 -30.15
CA THR A 245 -0.72 27.58 -31.44
C THR A 245 0.24 27.23 -32.58
N LYS A 246 1.44 26.69 -32.29
CA LYS A 246 2.35 26.15 -33.32
C LYS A 246 1.79 24.92 -34.02
N TYR A 247 0.84 24.24 -33.38
CA TYR A 247 0.28 22.97 -33.84
C TYR A 247 -1.23 23.03 -34.04
N ILE A 248 -1.95 23.71 -33.15
CA ILE A 248 -3.41 23.79 -33.13
C ILE A 248 -3.83 25.15 -33.72
N PRO A 249 -4.77 25.20 -34.68
CA PRO A 249 -5.28 26.47 -35.20
C PRO A 249 -5.81 27.36 -34.07
N ALA A 250 -5.37 28.62 -34.03
CA ALA A 250 -5.71 29.54 -32.94
C ALA A 250 -7.23 29.75 -32.80
N ASP A 251 -7.97 29.66 -33.90
CA ASP A 251 -9.43 29.77 -33.91
C ASP A 251 -10.13 28.47 -33.48
N GLN A 252 -9.39 27.40 -33.18
CA GLN A 252 -9.87 26.12 -32.63
C GLN A 252 -9.29 25.80 -31.24
N LEU A 253 -8.53 26.71 -30.64
CA LEU A 253 -7.83 26.49 -29.37
C LEU A 253 -8.51 27.25 -28.22
N GLY A 254 -8.60 26.61 -27.05
CA GLY A 254 -8.96 27.24 -25.78
C GLY A 254 -8.21 26.60 -24.60
N ALA A 255 -8.47 27.11 -23.39
CA ALA A 255 -7.88 26.62 -22.15
C ALA A 255 -8.95 26.01 -21.22
N THR A 256 -8.54 25.04 -20.42
CA THR A 256 -9.32 24.41 -19.33
C THR A 256 -8.34 23.90 -18.26
N ASP A 257 -8.87 23.38 -17.15
CA ASP A 257 -8.10 22.56 -16.21
C ASP A 257 -7.93 21.11 -16.71
N ASP A 258 -6.93 20.38 -16.21
CA ASP A 258 -6.65 18.99 -16.60
C ASP A 258 -7.77 18.00 -16.27
N CYS A 259 -8.53 18.24 -15.20
CA CYS A 259 -9.67 17.44 -14.72
C CYS A 259 -10.56 18.32 -13.81
N GLY A 260 -11.58 17.75 -13.17
CA GLY A 260 -12.25 18.38 -12.02
C GLY A 260 -11.32 18.51 -10.80
N PHE A 261 -11.68 19.37 -9.84
CA PHE A 261 -10.89 19.62 -8.61
C PHE A 261 -11.21 18.68 -7.44
N SER A 262 -12.19 17.77 -7.57
CA SER A 262 -12.53 16.78 -6.53
C SER A 262 -11.32 15.94 -6.06
N PRO A 263 -10.41 15.45 -6.93
CA PRO A 263 -9.21 14.71 -6.51
C PRO A 263 -8.27 15.47 -5.57
N PHE A 264 -8.42 16.80 -5.44
CA PHE A 264 -7.63 17.66 -4.57
C PHE A 264 -8.38 18.12 -3.31
N CYS A 265 -9.72 18.23 -3.34
CA CYS A 265 -10.49 18.93 -2.31
C CYS A 265 -10.88 18.08 -1.08
N ASP A 266 -10.80 16.75 -1.14
CA ASP A 266 -11.25 15.86 -0.06
C ASP A 266 -10.14 15.42 0.91
N ASP A 267 -8.90 15.89 0.72
CA ASP A 267 -7.74 15.29 1.38
C ASP A 267 -7.02 16.24 2.35
N THR A 268 -7.51 16.29 3.61
CA THR A 268 -6.70 16.83 4.72
C THR A 268 -5.76 15.74 5.21
N LYS A 269 -4.46 15.88 4.92
CA LYS A 269 -3.45 15.02 5.55
C LYS A 269 -3.55 15.19 7.07
N PRO A 270 -3.64 14.10 7.85
CA PRO A 270 -3.63 14.21 9.29
C PRO A 270 -2.33 14.90 9.72
N THR A 271 -2.45 15.81 10.68
CA THR A 271 -1.31 16.31 11.42
C THR A 271 -0.55 15.14 12.06
N PHE A 272 0.72 15.34 12.40
CA PHE A 272 1.49 14.30 13.09
C PHE A 272 0.83 13.89 14.42
N GLU A 273 0.20 14.83 15.13
CA GLU A 273 -0.54 14.57 16.36
C GLU A 273 -1.78 13.69 16.11
N GLU A 274 -2.53 13.95 15.05
CA GLU A 274 -3.67 13.11 14.65
C GLU A 274 -3.21 11.71 14.25
N LEU A 275 -2.14 11.59 13.45
CA LEU A 275 -1.54 10.30 13.11
C LEU A 275 -1.13 9.52 14.36
N GLN A 276 -0.46 10.17 15.31
CA GLN A 276 -0.07 9.55 16.58
C GLN A 276 -1.30 9.09 17.37
N ALA A 277 -2.37 9.88 17.42
CA ALA A 277 -3.60 9.50 18.10
C ALA A 277 -4.27 8.26 17.44
N HIS A 278 -4.20 8.14 16.12
CA HIS A 278 -4.67 6.95 15.41
C HIS A 278 -3.79 5.72 15.70
N GLN A 279 -2.46 5.88 15.70
CA GLN A 279 -1.53 4.80 16.06
C GLN A 279 -1.73 4.35 17.51
N ASP A 280 -2.00 5.27 18.43
CA ASP A 280 -2.27 4.97 19.84
C ASP A 280 -3.52 4.10 20.00
N LYS A 281 -4.60 4.45 19.30
CA LYS A 281 -5.83 3.64 19.27
C LYS A 281 -5.58 2.26 18.66
N ALA A 282 -4.82 2.17 17.57
CA ALA A 282 -4.50 0.89 16.92
C ALA A 282 -3.68 -0.03 17.83
N CYS A 283 -2.69 0.51 18.54
CA CYS A 283 -1.90 -0.23 19.51
C CYS A 283 -2.73 -0.68 20.72
N GLU A 284 -3.61 0.18 21.25
CA GLU A 284 -4.51 -0.19 22.34
C GLU A 284 -5.46 -1.32 21.93
N ASP A 285 -6.02 -1.26 20.72
CA ASP A 285 -6.83 -2.35 20.17
C ASP A 285 -6.03 -3.64 20.01
N SER A 286 -4.80 -3.59 19.50
CA SER A 286 -3.91 -4.76 19.37
C SER A 286 -3.70 -5.45 20.71
N ILE A 287 -3.32 -4.68 21.74
CA ILE A 287 -3.08 -5.19 23.09
C ILE A 287 -4.35 -5.81 23.66
N ARG A 288 -5.47 -5.08 23.60
CA ARG A 288 -6.77 -5.56 24.12
C ARG A 288 -7.18 -6.88 23.48
N ARG A 289 -7.05 -6.99 22.15
CA ARG A 289 -7.41 -8.19 21.40
C ARG A 289 -6.45 -9.35 21.69
N MET A 290 -5.14 -9.12 21.79
CA MET A 290 -4.18 -10.17 22.20
C MET A 290 -4.46 -10.68 23.61
N VAL A 291 -4.77 -9.81 24.56
CA VAL A 291 -5.17 -10.23 25.92
C VAL A 291 -6.41 -11.11 25.87
N ALA A 292 -7.40 -10.77 25.03
CA ALA A 292 -8.63 -11.53 24.88
C ALA A 292 -8.43 -12.94 24.29
N THR A 293 -7.32 -13.21 23.57
CA THR A 293 -7.01 -14.56 23.09
C THR A 293 -6.48 -15.48 24.18
N GLY A 294 -6.09 -14.93 25.34
CA GLY A 294 -5.38 -15.63 26.41
C GLY A 294 -3.86 -15.68 26.22
N GLU A 295 -3.31 -14.86 25.32
CA GLU A 295 -1.86 -14.77 25.13
C GLU A 295 -1.15 -14.32 26.41
N SER A 296 -0.02 -14.97 26.72
CA SER A 296 0.70 -14.77 27.98
C SER A 296 1.62 -13.55 27.97
N VAL A 297 2.17 -13.24 26.79
CA VAL A 297 3.05 -12.09 26.55
C VAL A 297 2.61 -11.43 25.25
N VAL A 298 2.04 -10.23 25.34
CA VAL A 298 1.41 -9.54 24.20
C VAL A 298 2.37 -8.53 23.55
N THR A 299 2.00 -8.02 22.38
CA THR A 299 2.66 -6.88 21.73
C THR A 299 1.62 -5.84 21.32
N ASP A 300 2.08 -4.65 20.98
CA ASP A 300 1.22 -3.59 20.44
C ASP A 300 0.99 -3.73 18.92
N GLY A 301 1.51 -4.82 18.32
CA GLY A 301 1.47 -5.07 16.88
C GLY A 301 2.33 -4.12 16.06
N GLU A 302 3.27 -3.39 16.68
CA GLU A 302 4.22 -2.49 16.01
C GLU A 302 3.53 -1.42 15.14
N GLN A 303 2.30 -1.00 15.48
CA GLN A 303 1.48 -0.10 14.64
C GLN A 303 2.07 1.32 14.49
N ARG A 304 3.15 1.64 15.22
CA ARG A 304 3.93 2.88 15.09
C ARG A 304 5.14 2.74 14.20
N ALA A 305 5.65 1.52 14.02
CA ALA A 305 6.83 1.29 13.22
C ALA A 305 6.45 1.30 11.74
N SER A 306 7.09 2.18 10.98
CA SER A 306 6.99 2.18 9.52
C SER A 306 7.68 0.96 8.91
N SER A 307 8.79 0.52 9.50
CA SER A 307 9.55 -0.63 9.03
C SER A 307 10.29 -1.27 10.19
N PHE A 308 10.22 -2.60 10.28
CA PHE A 308 11.02 -3.35 11.24
C PHE A 308 12.52 -3.08 11.08
N ALA A 309 12.99 -2.83 9.85
CA ALA A 309 14.42 -2.64 9.55
C ALA A 309 14.89 -1.19 9.72
N THR A 310 14.04 -0.20 9.42
CA THR A 310 14.45 1.21 9.37
C THR A 310 13.81 2.12 10.42
N TYR A 311 13.01 1.59 11.35
CA TYR A 311 12.49 2.38 12.48
C TYR A 311 13.58 3.14 13.26
N PRO A 312 14.82 2.64 13.44
CA PRO A 312 15.84 3.40 14.16
C PRO A 312 16.46 4.53 13.34
N LEU A 313 16.18 4.58 12.03
CA LEU A 313 16.95 5.34 11.05
C LEU A 313 16.16 6.45 10.36
N ALA A 314 14.82 6.37 10.28
CA ALA A 314 14.00 7.26 9.48
C ALA A 314 12.68 7.62 10.16
N ASP A 315 12.09 8.77 9.80
CA ASP A 315 10.80 9.21 10.33
C ASP A 315 9.61 8.57 9.59
N THR A 316 9.78 8.20 8.33
CA THR A 316 8.67 7.77 7.46
C THR A 316 9.05 6.59 6.55
N LEU A 317 8.02 5.89 6.06
CA LEU A 317 8.11 4.78 5.10
C LEU A 317 8.91 5.13 3.84
N GLY A 318 8.85 6.38 3.37
CA GLY A 318 9.55 6.84 2.16
C GLY A 318 11.04 7.15 2.36
N GLY A 319 11.60 6.87 3.54
CA GLY A 319 13.00 7.18 3.84
C GLY A 319 13.29 8.67 3.98
N THR A 320 12.27 9.51 4.21
CA THR A 320 12.49 10.91 4.57
C THR A 320 12.78 11.03 6.07
N GLY A 321 13.57 12.05 6.44
CA GLY A 321 13.97 12.25 7.84
C GLY A 321 15.05 11.29 8.33
N LEU A 322 15.95 10.85 7.45
CA LEU A 322 17.07 9.96 7.81
C LEU A 322 17.90 10.52 8.98
N ALA A 323 18.41 9.62 9.82
CA ALA A 323 19.41 9.93 10.82
C ALA A 323 20.65 10.57 10.18
N LYS A 324 21.39 11.34 10.97
CA LYS A 324 22.60 12.03 10.50
C LYS A 324 23.58 11.03 9.88
N ASN A 325 24.26 11.45 8.82
CA ASN A 325 25.24 10.64 8.10
C ASN A 325 24.67 9.41 7.35
N LEU A 326 23.39 9.44 6.99
CA LEU A 326 22.76 8.45 6.12
C LEU A 326 22.31 9.07 4.80
N ALA A 327 22.41 8.32 3.72
CA ALA A 327 21.86 8.62 2.40
C ALA A 327 20.92 7.47 1.96
N PRO A 328 19.91 7.72 1.12
CA PRO A 328 18.89 6.70 0.79
C PRO A 328 19.36 5.60 -0.19
N ASP A 329 20.60 5.67 -0.69
CA ASP A 329 21.13 4.86 -1.80
C ASP A 329 21.96 3.65 -1.33
N GLY A 330 21.47 2.90 -0.34
CA GLY A 330 22.20 1.77 0.25
C GLY A 330 21.91 0.41 -0.37
N GLN A 331 22.23 -0.64 0.38
CA GLN A 331 22.09 -2.02 -0.08
C GLN A 331 20.63 -2.44 -0.09
N TYR A 332 20.23 -3.22 -1.09
CA TYR A 332 18.96 -3.96 -1.01
C TYR A 332 19.12 -5.06 0.03
N PHE A 333 18.20 -5.14 0.98
CA PHE A 333 18.16 -6.27 1.91
C PHE A 333 17.09 -7.30 1.53
N ALA A 334 16.18 -6.96 0.62
CA ALA A 334 15.22 -7.89 0.07
C ALA A 334 14.92 -7.55 -1.39
N ILE A 335 14.92 -8.57 -2.25
CA ILE A 335 14.44 -8.52 -3.63
C ILE A 335 13.47 -9.68 -3.78
N PHE A 336 12.26 -9.38 -4.21
CA PHE A 336 11.14 -10.33 -4.27
C PHE A 336 10.89 -10.81 -5.69
N ASP A 337 10.17 -11.94 -5.82
CA ASP A 337 9.95 -12.61 -7.10
C ASP A 337 9.06 -11.80 -8.05
N ASP A 338 8.17 -10.96 -7.51
CA ASP A 338 7.34 -10.04 -8.30
C ASP A 338 8.05 -8.69 -8.62
N GLY A 339 9.34 -8.59 -8.31
CA GLY A 339 10.21 -7.50 -8.73
C GLY A 339 10.27 -6.30 -7.77
N HIS A 340 9.45 -6.25 -6.72
CA HIS A 340 9.61 -5.23 -5.69
C HIS A 340 10.84 -5.52 -4.81
N HIS A 341 11.28 -4.51 -4.07
CA HIS A 341 12.49 -4.56 -3.26
C HIS A 341 12.38 -3.68 -2.02
N ARG A 342 13.25 -3.97 -1.04
CA ARG A 342 13.47 -3.12 0.14
C ARG A 342 14.94 -2.76 0.25
N GLN A 343 15.21 -1.48 0.50
CA GLN A 343 16.55 -0.90 0.50
C GLN A 343 16.84 -0.28 1.87
N LEU A 344 18.02 -0.57 2.41
CA LEU A 344 18.55 0.14 3.56
C LEU A 344 19.19 1.46 3.09
N PRO A 345 19.25 2.50 3.94
CA PRO A 345 20.12 3.64 3.66
C PRO A 345 21.61 3.23 3.68
N ARG A 346 22.47 4.11 3.19
CA ARG A 346 23.93 3.97 3.21
C ARG A 346 24.54 4.96 4.18
N LEU A 347 25.52 4.51 4.95
CA LEU A 347 26.33 5.36 5.80
C LEU A 347 27.27 6.23 4.96
N THR A 348 27.30 7.53 5.26
CA THR A 348 28.15 8.54 4.58
C THR A 348 29.25 9.12 5.47
N GLY A 349 29.19 8.90 6.78
CA GLY A 349 30.17 9.36 7.75
C GLY A 349 29.85 8.94 9.19
N GLY A 350 30.71 9.29 10.14
CA GLY A 350 30.53 9.00 11.57
C GLY A 350 30.23 10.24 12.42
N PRO A 351 29.91 10.04 13.71
CA PRO A 351 29.54 8.76 14.33
C PRO A 351 28.12 8.33 13.93
N PHE A 352 27.88 7.02 13.94
CA PHE A 352 26.55 6.42 13.76
C PHE A 352 25.76 6.47 15.07
N ARG A 353 24.46 6.81 14.99
CA ARG A 353 23.53 6.89 16.12
C ARG A 353 22.11 6.52 15.66
N TYR A 354 21.33 5.87 16.51
CA TYR A 354 19.91 5.73 16.28
C TYR A 354 19.19 7.06 16.47
N LYS A 355 18.13 7.26 15.70
CA LYS A 355 17.20 8.38 15.84
C LYS A 355 16.04 8.05 16.77
N THR A 356 15.57 6.80 16.70
CA THR A 356 14.43 6.29 17.46
C THR A 356 14.80 4.92 18.03
N TYR A 357 14.33 4.62 19.22
CA TYR A 357 14.51 3.33 19.87
C TYR A 357 13.16 2.59 19.94
N ALA A 358 13.17 1.25 19.94
CA ALA A 358 11.94 0.48 20.10
C ALA A 358 11.30 0.73 21.47
N SER A 359 12.12 1.07 22.48
CA SER A 359 11.67 1.53 23.80
C SER A 359 10.74 2.75 23.73
N ASP A 360 10.96 3.68 22.79
CA ASP A 360 10.13 4.88 22.64
C ASP A 360 8.69 4.50 22.27
N TYR A 361 8.53 3.51 21.38
CA TYR A 361 7.20 2.98 21.02
C TYR A 361 6.61 2.14 22.15
N PHE A 362 7.43 1.28 22.76
CA PHE A 362 7.01 0.41 23.85
C PHE A 362 6.47 1.19 25.04
N GLN A 363 7.14 2.27 25.47
CA GLN A 363 6.71 3.13 26.58
C GLN A 363 5.35 3.78 26.32
N ARG A 364 5.06 4.15 25.06
CA ARG A 364 3.75 4.72 24.69
C ARG A 364 2.63 3.68 24.73
N SER A 365 2.95 2.43 24.42
CA SER A 365 1.99 1.31 24.44
C SER A 365 1.78 0.70 25.83
N SER A 366 2.86 0.54 26.59
CA SER A 366 2.84 -0.14 27.88
C SER A 366 2.26 0.76 28.97
N LYS A 367 1.03 0.48 29.37
CA LYS A 367 0.41 1.07 30.57
C LYS A 367 0.77 0.30 31.85
N GLY A 368 1.70 -0.67 31.78
CA GLY A 368 2.15 -1.48 32.92
C GLY A 368 1.14 -2.52 33.43
N LEU A 369 0.07 -2.79 32.69
CA LEU A 369 -1.05 -3.65 33.13
C LEU A 369 -0.97 -5.10 32.65
N THR A 370 -0.12 -5.40 31.65
CA THR A 370 -0.03 -6.73 31.02
C THR A 370 1.43 -7.01 30.64
N PRO A 371 1.93 -8.24 30.81
CA PRO A 371 3.25 -8.61 30.31
C PRO A 371 3.34 -8.41 28.80
N MET A 372 4.30 -7.60 28.37
CA MET A 372 4.51 -7.27 26.96
C MET A 372 5.93 -7.57 26.51
N LYS A 373 6.10 -7.95 25.25
CA LYS A 373 7.39 -8.02 24.57
C LYS A 373 7.49 -6.95 23.48
N THR A 374 8.71 -6.65 23.06
CA THR A 374 8.98 -5.83 21.87
C THR A 374 9.99 -6.53 20.96
N ALA A 375 10.03 -6.13 19.69
CA ALA A 375 11.08 -6.50 18.75
C ALA A 375 12.08 -5.36 18.57
N VAL A 376 13.31 -5.70 18.21
CA VAL A 376 14.36 -4.80 17.74
C VAL A 376 15.00 -5.39 16.49
N ILE A 377 15.53 -4.55 15.61
CA ILE A 377 16.24 -5.02 14.42
C ILE A 377 17.60 -5.60 14.78
N ALA A 378 18.03 -6.68 14.10
CA ALA A 378 19.36 -7.22 14.26
C ALA A 378 20.46 -6.21 13.88
N PRO A 379 21.52 -6.05 14.71
CA PRO A 379 22.69 -5.26 14.32
C PRO A 379 23.38 -5.85 13.09
N SER A 380 23.24 -7.15 12.81
CA SER A 380 23.73 -7.73 11.55
C SER A 380 23.05 -7.17 10.30
N MET A 381 21.73 -6.96 10.31
CA MET A 381 21.04 -6.29 9.20
C MET A 381 21.57 -4.88 9.02
N LEU A 382 21.66 -4.12 10.12
CA LEU A 382 22.15 -2.74 10.08
C LEU A 382 23.64 -2.63 9.76
N SER A 383 24.42 -3.72 9.86
CA SER A 383 25.81 -3.71 9.44
C SER A 383 25.97 -3.46 7.93
N LEU A 384 24.92 -3.73 7.14
CA LEU A 384 24.84 -3.48 5.70
C LEU A 384 24.70 -1.99 5.34
N LEU A 385 24.50 -1.10 6.33
CA LEU A 385 24.55 0.35 6.13
C LEU A 385 25.96 0.80 5.69
N TYR A 386 27.01 0.13 6.18
CA TYR A 386 28.39 0.44 5.81
C TYR A 386 28.68 -0.09 4.39
N PRO A 387 29.25 0.71 3.48
CA PRO A 387 29.54 0.29 2.11
C PRO A 387 30.24 -1.08 2.04
N LEU A 388 29.81 -1.98 1.16
CA LEU A 388 30.42 -3.32 1.05
C LEU A 388 31.90 -3.25 0.67
N ASP A 389 32.23 -2.31 -0.22
CA ASP A 389 33.57 -2.07 -0.72
C ASP A 389 34.04 -0.66 -0.33
N GLY A 390 35.33 -0.53 -0.02
CA GLY A 390 35.93 0.73 0.42
C GLY A 390 35.73 1.04 1.91
N ASN A 391 36.18 2.23 2.32
CA ASN A 391 36.08 2.73 3.68
C ASN A 391 35.58 4.17 3.67
N LEU A 392 34.91 4.58 4.75
CA LEU A 392 34.56 5.97 4.96
C LEU A 392 35.79 6.75 5.47
N PRO A 393 35.99 8.00 5.02
CA PRO A 393 37.01 8.88 5.60
C PRO A 393 36.77 9.06 7.10
N ASP A 394 37.82 8.89 7.90
CA ASP A 394 37.83 9.13 9.35
C ASP A 394 36.79 8.35 10.18
N TYR A 395 36.17 7.31 9.61
CA TYR A 395 35.22 6.46 10.31
C TYR A 395 35.32 5.01 9.84
N SER A 396 36.12 4.22 10.56
CA SER A 396 36.42 2.84 10.18
C SER A 396 35.22 1.91 10.35
N ARG A 397 35.22 0.79 9.62
CA ARG A 397 34.20 -0.26 9.77
C ARG A 397 34.10 -0.76 11.21
N GLU A 398 35.23 -0.99 11.89
CA GLU A 398 35.20 -1.46 13.28
C GLU A 398 34.61 -0.41 14.23
N GLN A 399 34.94 0.87 14.03
CA GLN A 399 34.35 1.95 14.82
C GLN A 399 32.83 2.02 14.62
N PHE A 400 32.36 1.88 13.37
CA PHE A 400 30.94 1.75 13.07
C PHE A 400 30.28 0.54 13.75
N LEU A 401 30.91 -0.64 13.66
CA LEU A 401 30.38 -1.85 14.31
C LEU A 401 30.33 -1.71 15.83
N SER A 402 31.29 -0.99 16.43
CA SER A 402 31.25 -0.65 17.86
C SER A 402 30.07 0.26 18.18
N ASP A 403 29.93 1.39 17.48
CA ASP A 403 28.80 2.32 17.69
C ASP A 403 27.45 1.61 17.47
N LEU A 404 27.33 0.76 16.45
CA LEU A 404 26.13 -0.03 16.20
C LEU A 404 25.80 -1.01 17.34
N CYS A 405 26.80 -1.70 17.89
CA CYS A 405 26.60 -2.53 19.07
C CYS A 405 26.14 -1.71 20.28
N ASP A 406 26.70 -0.51 20.48
CA ASP A 406 26.34 0.37 21.59
C ASP A 406 24.89 0.87 21.47
N GLU A 407 24.45 1.25 20.26
CA GLU A 407 23.06 1.66 20.00
C GLU A 407 22.06 0.51 20.17
N CYS A 408 22.40 -0.70 19.70
CA CYS A 408 21.56 -1.88 19.84
C CYS A 408 21.46 -2.35 21.31
N GLU A 409 22.58 -2.35 22.05
CA GLU A 409 22.55 -2.61 23.49
C GLU A 409 21.66 -1.61 24.22
N LYS A 410 21.79 -0.32 23.90
CA LYS A 410 20.97 0.74 24.49
C LYS A 410 19.48 0.52 24.23
N ASP A 411 19.09 0.14 23.01
CA ASP A 411 17.69 -0.14 22.66
C ASP A 411 17.11 -1.29 23.51
N ILE A 412 17.84 -2.41 23.58
CA ILE A 412 17.41 -3.59 24.36
C ILE A 412 17.33 -3.27 25.86
N ARG A 413 18.32 -2.56 26.42
CA ARG A 413 18.31 -2.17 27.85
C ARG A 413 17.15 -1.26 28.17
N GLN A 414 16.90 -0.24 27.36
CA GLN A 414 15.77 0.67 27.56
C GLN A 414 14.42 -0.04 27.46
N ALA A 415 14.29 -1.04 26.59
CA ALA A 415 13.07 -1.85 26.51
C ALA A 415 12.83 -2.62 27.83
N PHE A 416 13.86 -3.24 28.41
CA PHE A 416 13.76 -3.89 29.73
C PHE A 416 13.47 -2.88 30.85
N GLU A 417 14.13 -1.72 30.86
CA GLU A 417 13.88 -0.64 31.83
C GLU A 417 12.43 -0.12 31.73
N ALA A 418 11.86 -0.09 30.53
CA ALA A 418 10.47 0.27 30.28
C ALA A 418 9.46 -0.82 30.70
N GLY A 419 9.93 -2.01 31.09
CA GLY A 419 9.11 -3.10 31.58
C GLY A 419 8.77 -4.18 30.54
N ALA A 420 9.45 -4.22 29.39
CA ALA A 420 9.33 -5.35 28.47
C ALA A 420 9.80 -6.63 29.18
N VAL A 421 8.98 -7.68 29.16
CA VAL A 421 9.37 -8.97 29.78
C VAL A 421 10.27 -9.79 28.86
N ARG A 422 10.26 -9.49 27.56
CA ARG A 422 11.11 -10.10 26.53
C ARG A 422 11.42 -9.13 25.39
N VAL A 423 12.59 -9.28 24.79
CA VAL A 423 13.03 -8.56 23.59
C VAL A 423 13.46 -9.56 22.51
N SER A 424 12.83 -9.50 21.34
CA SER A 424 13.19 -10.33 20.18
C SER A 424 14.02 -9.53 19.19
N ILE A 425 15.14 -10.10 18.74
CA ILE A 425 15.98 -9.55 17.68
C ILE A 425 15.56 -10.19 16.35
N ASP A 426 15.11 -9.38 15.40
CA ASP A 426 14.68 -9.85 14.08
C ASP A 426 15.88 -10.08 13.15
N PHE A 427 16.16 -11.35 12.84
CA PHE A 427 17.30 -11.85 12.08
C PHE A 427 16.87 -12.48 10.75
N THR A 428 16.24 -11.67 9.90
CA THR A 428 15.68 -12.09 8.59
C THR A 428 16.76 -12.23 7.51
N GLU A 429 17.82 -11.43 7.58
CA GLU A 429 19.00 -11.50 6.72
C GLU A 429 19.79 -12.79 6.90
N GLY A 430 19.67 -13.47 8.04
CA GLY A 430 20.40 -14.70 8.32
C GLY A 430 20.13 -15.79 7.28
N ARG A 431 18.86 -16.06 6.98
CA ARG A 431 18.48 -17.04 5.94
C ARG A 431 18.89 -16.55 4.55
N LEU A 432 18.75 -15.25 4.29
CA LEU A 432 19.08 -14.66 2.99
C LEU A 432 20.58 -14.65 2.69
N ALA A 433 21.44 -14.56 3.72
CA ALA A 433 22.89 -14.60 3.58
C ALA A 433 23.42 -15.88 2.94
N SER A 434 22.62 -16.95 2.90
CA SER A 434 22.98 -18.23 2.26
C SER A 434 22.42 -18.40 0.84
N LYS A 435 21.78 -17.37 0.27
CA LYS A 435 21.13 -17.45 -1.06
C LYS A 435 22.10 -17.24 -2.23
N ASN A 436 23.19 -16.50 -2.05
CA ASN A 436 24.14 -16.13 -3.11
C ASN A 436 23.45 -15.54 -4.37
N ASP A 437 22.56 -14.57 -4.16
CA ASP A 437 21.83 -13.88 -5.22
C ASP A 437 22.71 -12.77 -5.84
N PRO A 438 23.08 -12.84 -7.13
CA PRO A 438 23.94 -11.83 -7.77
C PRO A 438 23.27 -10.45 -7.87
N ARG A 439 21.93 -10.36 -7.79
CA ARG A 439 21.20 -9.09 -7.71
C ARG A 439 21.41 -8.41 -6.36
N ASN A 440 21.79 -9.18 -5.36
CA ASN A 440 22.03 -8.73 -4.00
C ASN A 440 23.47 -9.06 -3.54
N PRO A 441 24.47 -8.21 -3.89
CA PRO A 441 25.90 -8.57 -3.84
C PRO A 441 26.44 -9.01 -2.48
N TRP A 442 25.82 -8.62 -1.36
CA TRP A 442 26.28 -9.05 -0.04
C TRP A 442 25.95 -10.51 0.27
N THR A 443 24.93 -11.09 -0.38
CA THR A 443 24.53 -12.49 -0.17
C THR A 443 25.54 -13.51 -0.70
N GLY A 444 26.46 -13.08 -1.58
CA GLY A 444 27.56 -13.90 -2.10
C GLY A 444 28.89 -13.74 -1.37
N ARG A 445 28.91 -13.10 -0.19
CA ARG A 445 30.12 -12.80 0.58
C ARG A 445 30.29 -13.65 1.84
N ASP A 446 29.57 -14.76 1.95
CA ASP A 446 29.62 -15.69 3.09
C ASP A 446 29.44 -15.02 4.46
N MET A 447 28.52 -14.05 4.55
CA MET A 447 28.36 -13.18 5.73
C MET A 447 27.64 -13.83 6.92
N LEU A 448 27.12 -15.05 6.80
CA LEU A 448 26.31 -15.65 7.87
C LEU A 448 27.07 -15.76 9.20
N GLN A 449 28.34 -16.21 9.17
CA GLN A 449 29.11 -16.34 10.40
C GLN A 449 29.43 -14.97 11.02
N SER A 450 29.77 -13.97 10.22
CA SER A 450 30.04 -12.62 10.73
C SER A 450 28.79 -11.95 11.30
N PHE A 451 27.61 -12.23 10.74
CA PHE A 451 26.33 -11.80 11.31
C PHE A 451 26.05 -12.44 12.67
N VAL A 452 26.25 -13.75 12.80
CA VAL A 452 26.14 -14.47 14.08
C VAL A 452 27.11 -13.90 15.12
N ASP A 453 28.36 -13.64 14.72
CA ASP A 453 29.38 -13.08 15.60
C ASP A 453 29.02 -11.65 16.05
N LEU A 454 28.48 -10.83 15.14
CA LEU A 454 28.05 -9.45 15.46
C LEU A 454 26.83 -9.42 16.39
N ASN A 455 25.86 -10.31 16.21
CA ASN A 455 24.75 -10.45 17.14
C ASN A 455 25.25 -10.89 18.53
N ASN A 456 26.18 -11.85 18.59
CA ASN A 456 26.82 -12.26 19.85
C ASN A 456 27.60 -11.13 20.53
N ARG A 457 28.27 -10.24 19.78
CA ARG A 457 28.93 -9.04 20.36
C ARG A 457 27.97 -8.16 21.18
N VAL A 458 26.69 -8.12 20.82
CA VAL A 458 25.65 -7.41 21.59
C VAL A 458 25.10 -8.28 22.71
N ILE A 459 24.69 -9.51 22.38
CA ILE A 459 24.05 -10.43 23.34
C ILE A 459 24.97 -10.73 24.53
N ASP A 460 26.27 -10.89 24.31
CA ASP A 460 27.26 -11.21 25.37
C ASP A 460 27.49 -10.06 26.36
N ARG A 461 26.95 -8.86 26.10
CA ARG A 461 26.94 -7.74 27.04
C ARG A 461 25.86 -7.87 28.12
N PHE A 462 24.96 -8.84 27.98
CA PHE A 462 23.88 -9.12 28.92
C PHE A 462 24.21 -10.33 29.80
N THR A 463 23.81 -10.24 31.07
CA THR A 463 23.95 -11.33 32.03
C THR A 463 23.14 -12.55 31.60
N PRO A 464 23.48 -13.77 32.06
CA PRO A 464 22.67 -14.95 31.80
C PRO A 464 21.19 -14.78 32.16
N GLU A 465 20.87 -14.01 33.21
CA GLU A 465 19.48 -13.77 33.63
C GLU A 465 18.72 -12.90 32.61
N GLU A 466 19.34 -11.82 32.13
CA GLU A 466 18.78 -10.98 31.07
C GLU A 466 18.64 -11.76 29.76
N ARG A 467 19.66 -12.54 29.37
CA ARG A 467 19.70 -13.29 28.12
C ARG A 467 18.60 -14.33 27.99
N LYS A 468 18.05 -14.87 29.09
CA LYS A 468 16.85 -15.74 29.05
C LYS A 468 15.67 -15.07 28.35
N ASN A 469 15.60 -13.75 28.40
CA ASN A 469 14.53 -12.93 27.84
C ASN A 469 14.95 -12.15 26.59
N ILE A 470 16.11 -12.45 26.02
CA ILE A 470 16.54 -11.98 24.70
C ILE A 470 16.45 -13.15 23.72
N GLY A 471 15.71 -12.98 22.63
CA GLY A 471 15.54 -14.04 21.64
C GLY A 471 15.83 -13.60 20.21
N ILE A 472 15.91 -14.57 19.30
CA ILE A 472 16.13 -14.35 17.87
C ILE A 472 14.89 -14.80 17.09
N HIS A 473 14.38 -13.98 16.18
CA HIS A 473 13.38 -14.39 15.21
C HIS A 473 14.00 -14.62 13.83
N THR A 474 13.58 -15.68 13.14
CA THR A 474 13.97 -15.93 11.75
C THR A 474 12.78 -16.42 10.91
N CYS A 475 12.71 -15.94 9.67
CA CYS A 475 11.67 -16.25 8.70
C CYS A 475 12.21 -16.04 7.27
N PRO A 476 11.45 -16.39 6.21
CA PRO A 476 11.87 -16.19 4.82
C PRO A 476 11.71 -14.74 4.33
N GLY A 477 11.32 -13.82 5.22
CA GLY A 477 11.06 -12.40 4.97
C GLY A 477 9.91 -12.17 4.02
N GLY A 478 8.68 -12.32 4.53
CA GLY A 478 7.45 -12.13 3.75
C GLY A 478 7.08 -10.65 3.57
N ASP A 479 6.67 -10.28 2.37
CA ASP A 479 6.20 -8.93 2.01
C ASP A 479 5.42 -8.98 0.69
N CYS A 480 4.30 -8.25 0.59
CA CYS A 480 3.44 -8.20 -0.60
C CYS A 480 3.12 -9.59 -1.21
N ASP A 481 2.66 -10.55 -0.39
CA ASP A 481 2.40 -11.95 -0.78
C ASP A 481 3.62 -12.71 -1.35
N SER A 482 4.83 -12.20 -1.18
CA SER A 482 6.09 -12.78 -1.65
C SER A 482 7.07 -13.01 -0.51
N VAL A 483 8.09 -13.83 -0.75
CA VAL A 483 9.18 -14.15 0.19
C VAL A 483 10.51 -13.99 -0.52
N HIS A 484 11.59 -13.64 0.21
CA HIS A 484 12.89 -13.39 -0.40
C HIS A 484 13.93 -14.50 -0.15
N SER A 485 13.70 -15.42 0.80
CA SER A 485 14.67 -16.49 1.14
C SER A 485 14.05 -17.85 1.47
N PHE A 486 12.79 -18.11 1.14
CA PHE A 486 12.12 -19.40 1.41
C PHE A 486 12.78 -20.58 0.70
N ASP A 487 13.39 -20.34 -0.45
CA ASP A 487 14.14 -21.32 -1.23
C ASP A 487 15.45 -21.78 -0.58
N VAL A 488 15.93 -21.06 0.45
CA VAL A 488 17.14 -21.43 1.19
C VAL A 488 16.81 -22.48 2.24
N PRO A 489 17.45 -23.66 2.22
CA PRO A 489 17.21 -24.71 3.21
C PRO A 489 17.69 -24.33 4.62
N TYR A 490 16.95 -24.73 5.65
CA TYR A 490 17.27 -24.41 7.05
C TYR A 490 18.59 -25.04 7.54
N GLU A 491 19.10 -26.09 6.89
CA GLU A 491 20.42 -26.68 7.19
C GLU A 491 21.56 -25.65 7.04
N ASN A 492 21.38 -24.67 6.16
CA ASN A 492 22.37 -23.64 5.92
C ASN A 492 22.39 -22.57 7.03
N LEU A 493 21.30 -22.46 7.80
CA LEU A 493 21.11 -21.41 8.80
C LEU A 493 21.19 -21.94 10.24
N LEU A 494 20.35 -22.93 10.59
CA LEU A 494 20.09 -23.30 11.99
C LEU A 494 21.37 -23.67 12.76
N PRO A 495 22.33 -24.45 12.22
CA PRO A 495 23.56 -24.77 12.96
C PRO A 495 24.41 -23.56 13.32
N ALA A 496 24.43 -22.52 12.48
CA ALA A 496 25.13 -21.27 12.78
C ALA A 496 24.31 -20.41 13.73
N MET A 497 22.99 -20.28 13.47
CA MET A 497 22.08 -19.47 14.27
C MET A 497 22.04 -19.89 15.74
N PHE A 498 21.99 -21.18 16.04
CA PHE A 498 21.96 -21.68 17.43
C PHE A 498 23.25 -21.42 18.22
N LYS A 499 24.36 -21.04 17.56
CA LYS A 499 25.58 -20.56 18.24
C LYS A 499 25.40 -19.18 18.87
N MET A 500 24.32 -18.46 18.57
CA MET A 500 23.99 -17.22 19.26
C MET A 500 23.61 -17.47 20.71
N ASN A 501 24.14 -16.67 21.64
CA ASN A 501 23.99 -16.83 23.09
C ASN A 501 22.64 -16.30 23.63
N ALA A 502 21.63 -16.21 22.76
CA ALA A 502 20.25 -15.83 23.08
C ALA A 502 19.52 -16.94 23.86
N GLY A 503 18.52 -16.55 24.66
CA GLY A 503 17.73 -17.46 25.49
C GLY A 503 16.62 -18.18 24.74
N TYR A 504 16.05 -17.56 23.69
CA TYR A 504 15.00 -18.21 22.91
C TYR A 504 15.06 -17.91 21.41
N PHE A 505 14.46 -18.77 20.60
CA PHE A 505 14.44 -18.67 19.14
C PHE A 505 13.01 -18.83 18.63
N LEU A 506 12.54 -17.92 17.78
CA LEU A 506 11.22 -17.95 17.14
C LEU A 506 11.42 -18.34 15.66
N ILE A 507 11.03 -19.56 15.28
CA ILE A 507 11.43 -20.18 14.01
C ILE A 507 10.21 -20.47 13.15
N GLN A 508 10.17 -19.95 11.93
CA GLN A 508 9.16 -20.27 10.92
C GLN A 508 9.18 -21.76 10.55
N CYS A 509 8.03 -22.44 10.67
CA CYS A 509 7.89 -23.88 10.40
C CYS A 509 6.53 -24.29 9.80
N ALA A 510 5.44 -23.55 10.07
CA ALA A 510 4.09 -23.94 9.64
C ALA A 510 3.93 -23.94 8.11
N SER A 511 4.67 -23.07 7.43
CA SER A 511 4.75 -22.95 5.97
C SER A 511 5.83 -23.82 5.33
N GLU A 512 6.72 -24.46 6.10
CA GLU A 512 7.71 -25.39 5.54
C GLU A 512 7.06 -26.65 4.97
N VAL A 513 7.59 -27.13 3.85
CA VAL A 513 7.10 -28.35 3.18
C VAL A 513 7.41 -29.58 4.03
N ASP A 514 8.62 -29.67 4.56
CA ASP A 514 9.09 -30.78 5.41
C ASP A 514 9.38 -30.28 6.83
N LYS A 515 8.32 -30.16 7.62
CA LYS A 515 8.37 -29.65 9.00
C LYS A 515 9.16 -30.56 9.93
N GLU A 516 9.03 -31.88 9.77
CA GLU A 516 9.73 -32.85 10.62
C GLU A 516 11.25 -32.77 10.45
N LYS A 517 11.74 -32.54 9.22
CA LYS A 517 13.16 -32.27 8.99
C LYS A 517 13.65 -31.04 9.74
N VAL A 518 12.87 -29.96 9.74
CA VAL A 518 13.20 -28.74 10.49
C VAL A 518 13.17 -29.00 12.00
N TYR A 519 12.16 -29.71 12.52
CA TYR A 519 12.10 -30.07 13.94
C TYR A 519 13.31 -30.89 14.39
N LYS A 520 13.74 -31.85 13.56
CA LYS A 520 14.95 -32.63 13.80
C LYS A 520 16.20 -31.75 13.84
N LEU A 521 16.37 -30.87 12.86
CA LEU A 521 17.51 -29.93 12.84
C LEU A 521 17.52 -29.02 14.07
N VAL A 522 16.35 -28.53 14.50
CA VAL A 522 16.25 -27.75 15.74
C VAL A 522 16.69 -28.58 16.95
N GLY A 523 16.19 -29.81 17.09
CA GLY A 523 16.56 -30.71 18.18
C GLY A 523 18.06 -31.07 18.22
N GLU A 524 18.70 -31.18 17.05
CA GLU A 524 20.13 -31.46 16.91
C GLU A 524 21.02 -30.27 17.29
N ASN A 525 20.52 -29.03 17.16
CA ASN A 525 21.33 -27.82 17.30
C ASN A 525 20.99 -26.93 18.51
N VAL A 526 19.77 -27.02 19.06
CA VAL A 526 19.36 -26.22 20.23
C VAL A 526 20.24 -26.56 21.44
N ARG A 527 20.85 -25.55 22.05
CA ARG A 527 21.85 -25.75 23.11
C ARG A 527 21.20 -25.88 24.47
N LYS A 528 21.59 -26.92 25.20
CA LYS A 528 21.24 -27.11 26.62
C LYS A 528 21.92 -26.08 27.53
N ASP A 529 23.06 -25.55 27.08
CA ASP A 529 23.82 -24.50 27.75
C ASP A 529 24.48 -23.57 26.73
N ALA A 530 24.04 -22.31 26.72
CA ALA A 530 24.58 -21.19 25.97
C ALA A 530 25.20 -20.19 26.96
N ASN A 531 26.30 -20.57 27.59
CA ASN A 531 27.01 -19.78 28.61
C ASN A 531 26.12 -19.44 29.83
N GLY A 532 25.52 -20.44 30.45
CA GLY A 532 24.64 -20.31 31.63
C GLY A 532 23.15 -20.15 31.30
N VAL A 533 22.75 -20.29 30.03
CA VAL A 533 21.36 -20.13 29.58
C VAL A 533 20.94 -21.36 28.77
N LYS A 534 19.89 -22.05 29.20
CA LYS A 534 19.26 -23.10 28.40
C LYS A 534 18.42 -22.44 27.30
N GLN A 535 18.68 -22.80 26.04
CA GLN A 535 17.93 -22.22 24.91
C GLN A 535 16.55 -22.86 24.79
N VAL A 536 15.55 -22.07 24.38
CA VAL A 536 14.19 -22.53 24.07
C VAL A 536 13.86 -22.24 22.61
N ALA A 537 13.41 -23.25 21.87
CA ALA A 537 12.93 -23.12 20.50
C ALA A 537 11.40 -23.02 20.48
N PHE A 538 10.89 -21.87 20.07
CA PHE A 538 9.49 -21.67 19.73
C PHE A 538 9.29 -21.97 18.25
N ILE A 539 8.45 -22.96 17.97
CA ILE A 539 8.16 -23.44 16.63
C ILE A 539 6.93 -22.74 16.05
N GLY A 540 7.06 -22.26 14.82
CA GLY A 540 5.99 -21.69 14.03
C GLY A 540 4.90 -22.73 13.75
N VAL A 541 3.70 -22.49 14.25
CA VAL A 541 2.53 -23.39 14.11
C VAL A 541 1.34 -22.72 13.43
N VAL A 542 1.48 -21.45 13.07
CA VAL A 542 0.52 -20.64 12.34
C VAL A 542 1.23 -20.03 11.15
N ASN A 543 0.63 -20.15 9.96
CA ASN A 543 1.11 -19.46 8.77
C ASN A 543 0.37 -18.11 8.61
N PRO A 544 1.06 -16.97 8.75
CA PRO A 544 0.45 -15.66 8.63
C PRO A 544 0.17 -15.28 7.17
N LEU A 545 0.78 -15.94 6.17
CA LEU A 545 0.63 -15.64 4.74
C LEU A 545 -0.62 -16.26 4.09
N THR A 546 -1.59 -16.69 4.90
CA THR A 546 -2.82 -17.32 4.42
C THR A 546 -3.99 -16.95 5.32
N PRO A 547 -5.20 -16.70 4.76
CA PRO A 547 -6.37 -16.36 5.56
C PRO A 547 -6.94 -17.58 6.30
N THR A 548 -6.52 -18.79 5.93
CA THR A 548 -7.02 -20.03 6.52
C THR A 548 -6.58 -20.11 7.98
N VAL A 549 -7.53 -20.01 8.91
CA VAL A 549 -7.25 -20.16 10.35
C VAL A 549 -6.96 -21.62 10.67
N GLU A 550 -5.78 -21.89 11.23
CA GLU A 550 -5.42 -23.20 11.75
C GLU A 550 -6.33 -23.58 12.91
N THR A 551 -6.70 -24.86 13.01
CA THR A 551 -7.47 -25.35 14.16
C THR A 551 -6.56 -25.58 15.38
N PRO A 552 -7.08 -25.48 16.61
CA PRO A 552 -6.32 -25.82 17.81
C PRO A 552 -5.71 -27.22 17.78
N ASP A 553 -6.40 -28.22 17.21
CA ASP A 553 -5.87 -29.58 17.09
C ASP A 553 -4.71 -29.67 16.10
N GLN A 554 -4.77 -28.97 14.95
CA GLN A 554 -3.63 -28.90 14.02
C GLN A 554 -2.39 -28.28 14.66
N VAL A 555 -2.59 -27.21 15.45
CA VAL A 555 -1.50 -26.60 16.23
C VAL A 555 -0.95 -27.60 17.26
N ALA A 556 -1.82 -28.29 18.00
CA ALA A 556 -1.41 -29.26 19.00
C ALA A 556 -0.63 -30.44 18.40
N ASP A 557 -1.10 -30.97 17.27
CA ASP A 557 -0.45 -32.05 16.53
C ASP A 557 0.94 -31.64 16.06
N ALA A 558 1.12 -30.40 15.57
CA ALA A 558 2.42 -29.89 15.17
C ALA A 558 3.42 -29.82 16.35
N LEU A 559 2.97 -29.37 17.52
CA LEU A 559 3.80 -29.32 18.73
C LEU A 559 4.16 -30.72 19.25
N VAL A 560 3.21 -31.66 19.25
CA VAL A 560 3.46 -33.06 19.62
C VAL A 560 4.39 -33.74 18.61
N ALA A 561 4.34 -33.38 17.32
CA ALA A 561 5.30 -33.86 16.34
C ALA A 561 6.70 -33.28 16.61
N ALA A 562 6.81 -31.98 16.90
CA ALA A 562 8.07 -31.34 17.24
C ALA A 562 8.71 -31.90 18.52
N SER A 563 7.90 -32.27 19.53
CA SER A 563 8.39 -32.83 20.80
C SER A 563 9.05 -34.21 20.67
N LYS A 564 8.90 -34.89 19.52
CA LYS A 564 9.66 -36.11 19.22
C LYS A 564 11.16 -35.85 19.04
N TYR A 565 11.52 -34.60 18.71
CA TYR A 565 12.89 -34.19 18.37
C TYR A 565 13.44 -33.14 19.33
N ILE A 566 12.58 -32.28 19.86
CA ILE A 566 12.94 -31.17 20.74
C ILE A 566 12.46 -31.51 22.16
N ALA A 567 13.35 -31.38 23.16
CA ALA A 567 12.98 -31.61 24.55
C ALA A 567 11.84 -30.66 24.97
N THR A 568 10.86 -31.18 25.72
CA THR A 568 9.64 -30.43 26.09
C THR A 568 9.92 -29.19 26.94
N ASP A 569 11.03 -29.16 27.69
CA ASP A 569 11.50 -28.00 28.45
C ASP A 569 12.28 -26.99 27.59
N GLN A 570 12.49 -27.28 26.30
CA GLN A 570 13.09 -26.42 25.29
C GLN A 570 12.15 -26.15 24.10
N LEU A 571 10.88 -26.52 24.19
CA LEU A 571 9.89 -26.40 23.11
C LEU A 571 8.79 -25.40 23.49
N GLY A 572 8.48 -24.48 22.58
CA GLY A 572 7.34 -23.56 22.67
C GLY A 572 6.62 -23.36 21.33
N ALA A 573 5.55 -22.58 21.34
CA ALA A 573 4.76 -22.25 20.15
C ALA A 573 4.90 -20.76 19.77
N THR A 574 5.02 -20.48 18.48
CA THR A 574 4.98 -19.12 17.90
C THR A 574 4.25 -19.15 16.56
N ASP A 575 4.03 -17.98 15.96
CA ASP A 575 3.64 -17.86 14.56
C ASP A 575 4.89 -17.86 13.68
N ASP A 576 4.75 -18.20 12.38
CA ASP A 576 5.87 -18.21 11.45
C ASP A 576 6.51 -16.82 11.25
N CYS A 577 5.72 -15.76 11.31
CA CYS A 577 6.18 -14.37 11.21
C CYS A 577 5.10 -13.43 11.77
N GLY A 578 5.30 -12.12 11.68
CA GLY A 578 4.27 -11.13 11.96
C GLY A 578 3.11 -11.20 10.95
N PHE A 579 1.95 -10.64 11.34
CA PHE A 579 0.74 -10.60 10.50
C PHE A 579 0.68 -9.36 9.56
N SER A 580 1.69 -8.48 9.60
CA SER A 580 1.73 -7.29 8.75
C SER A 580 1.71 -7.62 7.25
N PRO A 581 2.51 -8.58 6.72
CA PRO A 581 2.51 -8.87 5.28
C PRO A 581 1.09 -9.12 4.77
N PHE A 582 0.36 -10.00 5.46
CA PHE A 582 -1.04 -10.33 5.17
C PHE A 582 -2.03 -9.15 5.21
N SER A 583 -1.74 -8.09 5.95
CA SER A 583 -2.67 -6.97 6.18
C SER A 583 -2.51 -5.80 5.19
N ILE A 584 -1.39 -5.73 4.47
CA ILE A 584 -1.06 -4.62 3.55
C ILE A 584 -0.88 -5.05 2.09
N ASP A 585 -1.24 -6.29 1.75
CA ASP A 585 -1.06 -6.85 0.41
C ASP A 585 -1.93 -6.14 -0.64
N VAL A 586 -1.27 -5.51 -1.62
CA VAL A 586 -1.86 -4.69 -2.70
C VAL A 586 -2.65 -5.52 -3.73
N LYS A 587 -2.65 -6.86 -3.62
CA LYS A 587 -3.36 -7.77 -4.53
C LYS A 587 -4.52 -8.41 -3.77
N PRO A 588 -5.77 -8.33 -4.24
CA PRO A 588 -6.89 -8.80 -3.46
C PRO A 588 -6.88 -10.33 -3.41
N LYS A 589 -6.62 -10.89 -2.23
CA LYS A 589 -7.19 -12.19 -1.84
C LYS A 589 -8.03 -12.10 -0.57
N HIS A 590 -7.95 -10.99 0.17
CA HIS A 590 -8.65 -10.79 1.43
C HIS A 590 -9.42 -9.47 1.31
N GLY A 591 -10.75 -9.52 1.43
CA GLY A 591 -11.55 -8.31 1.54
C GLY A 591 -11.06 -7.48 2.72
N SER A 592 -11.22 -6.15 2.65
CA SER A 592 -10.88 -5.09 3.64
C SER A 592 -9.75 -5.38 4.67
N PRO A 593 -8.77 -4.48 4.88
CA PRO A 593 -7.76 -4.61 5.95
C PRO A 593 -8.31 -4.99 7.34
N ASP A 594 -9.54 -4.58 7.66
CA ASP A 594 -10.23 -4.94 8.91
C ASP A 594 -10.50 -6.45 9.05
N TYR A 595 -10.87 -7.12 7.95
CA TYR A 595 -11.11 -8.57 7.96
C TYR A 595 -9.80 -9.35 8.14
N ALA A 596 -8.69 -8.86 7.55
CA ALA A 596 -7.37 -9.46 7.75
C ALA A 596 -6.95 -9.39 9.24
N ARG A 597 -7.22 -8.27 9.89
CA ARG A 597 -6.96 -8.10 11.32
C ARG A 597 -7.75 -9.09 12.17
N ASP A 598 -9.04 -9.30 11.89
CA ASP A 598 -9.85 -10.29 12.61
C ASP A 598 -9.30 -11.72 12.49
N ILE A 599 -8.89 -12.12 11.28
CA ILE A 599 -8.28 -13.43 11.02
C ILE A 599 -6.98 -13.61 11.81
N ALA A 600 -6.14 -12.59 11.92
CA ALA A 600 -4.91 -12.64 12.70
C ALA A 600 -5.19 -13.01 14.18
N PHE A 601 -6.17 -12.37 14.81
CA PHE A 601 -6.54 -12.68 16.20
C PHE A 601 -7.22 -14.05 16.35
N MET A 602 -7.97 -14.51 15.35
CA MET A 602 -8.50 -15.88 15.34
C MET A 602 -7.37 -16.91 15.32
N LYS A 603 -6.33 -16.67 14.51
CA LYS A 603 -5.12 -17.53 14.44
C LYS A 603 -4.35 -17.53 15.77
N ILE A 604 -4.14 -16.37 16.38
CA ILE A 604 -3.51 -16.27 17.70
C ILE A 604 -4.32 -17.06 18.74
N ALA A 605 -5.65 -16.91 18.77
CA ALA A 605 -6.51 -17.67 19.68
C ALA A 605 -6.45 -19.18 19.43
N ALA A 606 -6.34 -19.62 18.18
CA ALA A 606 -6.14 -21.02 17.85
C ALA A 606 -4.78 -21.53 18.34
N ARG A 607 -3.71 -20.75 18.18
CA ARG A 607 -2.38 -21.08 18.71
C ARG A 607 -2.40 -21.28 20.22
N VAL A 608 -2.95 -20.32 20.97
CA VAL A 608 -3.00 -20.38 22.45
C VAL A 608 -3.74 -21.64 22.92
N LYS A 609 -4.91 -21.92 22.31
CA LYS A 609 -5.70 -23.12 22.63
C LYS A 609 -4.95 -24.40 22.25
N GLY A 610 -4.35 -24.45 21.07
CA GLY A 610 -3.61 -25.62 20.59
C GLY A 610 -2.37 -25.92 21.42
N ALA A 611 -1.64 -24.89 21.85
CA ALA A 611 -0.51 -25.03 22.76
C ALA A 611 -0.93 -25.66 24.10
N LYS A 612 -2.07 -25.24 24.66
CA LYS A 612 -2.63 -25.85 25.87
C LYS A 612 -2.99 -27.32 25.67
N ILE A 613 -3.65 -27.66 24.55
CA ILE A 613 -3.98 -29.05 24.21
C ILE A 613 -2.69 -29.89 24.08
N ALA A 614 -1.65 -29.35 23.46
CA ALA A 614 -0.35 -30.04 23.36
C ALA A 614 0.25 -30.29 24.75
N SER A 615 0.24 -29.31 25.65
CA SER A 615 0.70 -29.49 27.03
C SER A 615 -0.03 -30.62 27.74
N GLU A 616 -1.36 -30.67 27.64
CA GLU A 616 -2.18 -31.75 28.23
C GLU A 616 -1.82 -33.13 27.63
N ARG A 617 -1.63 -33.23 26.31
CA ARG A 617 -1.24 -34.48 25.63
C ARG A 617 0.17 -34.94 25.98
N LEU A 618 1.07 -34.01 26.31
CA LEU A 618 2.45 -34.28 26.69
C LEU A 618 2.65 -34.45 28.20
N GLY A 619 1.61 -34.20 29.02
CA GLY A 619 1.67 -34.32 30.48
C GLY A 619 2.48 -33.22 31.17
N LEU A 620 2.44 -31.99 30.64
CA LEU A 620 3.18 -30.81 31.14
C LEU A 620 2.34 -29.90 32.04
#